data_AF-A0A1X1B8S7-F1
#
_entry.id   AF-A0A1X1B8S7-F1
#
_cell.length_a   1.000
_cell.length_b   1.000
_cell.length_c   1.000
_cell.angle_alpha   90.00
_cell.angle_beta   90.00
_cell.angle_gamma   90.00
#
_symmetry.space_group_name_H-M   'P 1'
#
loop_
_entity.id
_entity.type
_entity.pdbx_description
1 polymer ?
#
loop_
_entity_poly.entity_id
_entity_poly.type
_entity_poly.pdbx_seq_one_letter_code
_entity_poly.pdbx_strand_id
1 'polypeptide(L)'
;MTTRDRDDDGRARQARPRDALGRPLTYGEKGVEPVSEEPMPPEQTLEVARDLVCAGRPFSAHEVLEVRWKTGPDGERPLWQGLAQLCVALTHAARGNAVGADRLLRRGARHLVAYRESSGPLYGLDLDAVIGEVRARIGAESD
;
A
#
# COMPACT_ATOMS: atom_id res chain seq x y z
N MET A 1 5.16 5.39 30.67
CA MET A 1 4.79 3.99 30.38
C MET A 1 3.62 4.02 29.40
N THR A 2 3.87 4.13 28.10
CA THR A 2 2.82 4.16 27.08
C THR A 2 2.27 2.76 26.90
N THR A 3 1.17 2.46 27.58
CA THR A 3 0.33 1.29 27.29
C THR A 3 -0.01 1.32 25.80
N ARG A 4 0.48 0.33 25.05
CA ARG A 4 0.08 0.15 23.65
C ARG A 4 -1.37 -0.33 23.69
N ASP A 5 -2.25 0.47 23.12
CA ASP A 5 -3.66 0.12 22.98
C ASP A 5 -3.74 -1.10 22.06
N ARG A 6 -4.20 -2.23 22.61
CA ARG A 6 -4.38 -3.49 21.90
C ARG A 6 -5.87 -3.81 21.88
N ASP A 7 -6.36 -4.33 20.77
CA ASP A 7 -7.69 -4.94 20.75
C ASP A 7 -7.70 -6.30 21.46
N ASP A 8 -8.88 -6.89 21.58
CA ASP A 8 -9.11 -8.20 22.21
C ASP A 8 -8.35 -9.34 21.50
N ASP A 9 -7.90 -9.12 20.26
CA ASP A 9 -7.08 -10.02 19.46
C ASP A 9 -5.56 -9.71 19.54
N GLY A 10 -5.15 -8.75 20.37
CA GLY A 10 -3.76 -8.37 20.61
C GLY A 10 -3.11 -7.56 19.48
N ARG A 11 -3.87 -7.09 18.49
CA ARG A 11 -3.38 -6.22 17.42
C ARG A 11 -3.26 -4.80 17.96
N ALA A 12 -2.20 -4.10 17.56
CA ALA A 12 -2.03 -2.70 17.91
C ALA A 12 -3.07 -1.89 17.16
N ARG A 13 -4.15 -1.47 17.85
CA ARG A 13 -5.08 -0.48 17.29
C ARG A 13 -4.26 0.77 17.06
N GLN A 14 -4.26 1.30 15.83
CA GLN A 14 -3.52 2.52 15.50
C GLN A 14 -4.17 3.72 16.20
N ALA A 15 -3.97 3.86 17.52
CA ALA A 15 -4.64 4.86 18.35
C ALA A 15 -4.12 6.29 18.12
N ARG A 16 -2.99 6.44 17.40
CA ARG A 16 -2.38 7.74 17.12
C ARG A 16 -2.78 8.21 15.72
N PRO A 17 -3.35 9.43 15.58
CA PRO A 17 -3.71 9.98 14.27
C PRO A 17 -2.50 10.09 13.36
N ARG A 18 -2.71 10.00 12.05
CA ARG A 18 -1.65 10.08 11.03
C ARG A 18 -1.99 11.09 9.94
N ASP A 19 -0.96 11.62 9.30
CA ASP A 19 -1.12 12.37 8.06
C ASP A 19 -1.42 11.44 6.86
N ALA A 20 -1.66 12.03 5.69
CA ALA A 20 -1.96 11.30 4.45
C ALA A 20 -0.86 10.31 4.02
N LEU A 21 0.38 10.55 4.46
CA LEU A 21 1.53 9.69 4.16
C LEU A 21 1.79 8.69 5.29
N GLY A 22 0.97 8.61 6.34
CA GLY A 22 1.11 7.68 7.45
C GLY A 22 2.09 8.10 8.55
N ARG A 23 2.56 9.35 8.57
CA ARG A 23 3.41 9.84 9.67
C ARG A 23 2.54 10.10 10.90
N PRO A 24 2.94 9.64 12.10
CA PRO A 24 2.18 9.92 13.32
C PRO A 24 2.11 11.43 13.62
N LEU A 25 0.91 11.93 13.87
CA LEU A 25 0.63 13.31 14.27
C LEU A 25 0.64 13.45 15.79
N THR A 26 0.69 14.67 16.31
CA THR A 26 0.60 14.91 17.76
C THR A 26 -0.77 14.45 18.27
N TYR A 27 -0.84 13.98 19.53
CA TYR A 27 -2.13 13.66 20.14
C TYR A 27 -3.03 14.91 20.16
N GLY A 28 -4.29 14.75 19.74
CA GLY A 28 -5.26 15.85 19.62
C GLY A 28 -5.32 16.48 18.23
N GLU A 29 -4.36 16.23 17.34
CA GLU A 29 -4.46 16.64 15.94
C GLU A 29 -5.40 15.70 15.16
N LYS A 30 -6.13 16.27 14.19
CA LYS A 30 -7.00 15.49 13.32
C LYS A 30 -6.18 14.87 12.19
N GLY A 31 -6.07 13.55 12.19
CA GLY A 31 -5.46 12.77 11.10
C GLY A 31 -6.43 12.49 9.96
N VAL A 32 -5.94 11.79 8.95
CA VAL A 32 -6.80 11.17 7.93
C VAL A 32 -7.59 10.02 8.52
N GLU A 33 -8.80 9.80 8.00
CA GLU A 33 -9.64 8.67 8.41
C GLU A 33 -8.94 7.35 8.09
N PRO A 34 -8.79 6.42 9.06
CA PRO A 34 -8.26 5.08 8.79
C PRO A 34 -9.06 4.34 7.72
N VAL A 35 -8.40 3.46 6.99
CA VAL A 35 -9.10 2.54 6.08
C VAL A 35 -9.71 1.38 6.85
N SER A 36 -10.74 0.75 6.28
CA SER A 36 -11.33 -0.45 6.86
C SER A 36 -10.31 -1.60 6.90
N GLU A 37 -10.31 -2.37 7.98
CA GLU A 37 -9.54 -3.62 8.08
C GLU A 37 -10.32 -4.84 7.57
N GLU A 38 -11.57 -4.64 7.14
CA GLU A 38 -12.41 -5.71 6.59
C GLU A 38 -11.97 -6.11 5.17
N PRO A 39 -11.80 -7.41 4.89
CA PRO A 39 -11.46 -7.87 3.55
C PRO A 39 -12.54 -7.54 2.53
N MET A 40 -12.13 -6.95 1.41
CA MET A 40 -12.98 -6.68 0.25
C MET A 40 -12.73 -7.70 -0.88
N PRO A 41 -13.67 -7.83 -1.83
CA PRO A 41 -13.42 -8.47 -3.13
C PRO A 41 -12.21 -7.87 -3.85
N PRO A 42 -11.50 -8.64 -4.71
CA PRO A 42 -10.32 -8.18 -5.42
C PRO A 42 -10.49 -6.86 -6.16
N GLU A 43 -11.53 -6.74 -6.98
CA GLU A 43 -11.79 -5.58 -7.83
C GLU A 43 -12.04 -4.34 -6.99
N GLN A 44 -12.89 -4.46 -5.96
CA GLN A 44 -13.16 -3.37 -5.01
C GLN A 44 -11.89 -2.96 -4.24
N THR A 45 -11.05 -3.93 -3.84
CA THR A 45 -9.75 -3.65 -3.20
C THR A 45 -8.87 -2.78 -4.10
N LEU A 46 -8.82 -3.11 -5.40
CA LEU A 46 -8.02 -2.38 -6.39
C LEU A 46 -8.57 -0.98 -6.68
N GLU A 47 -9.89 -0.84 -6.78
CA GLU A 47 -10.56 0.45 -6.96
C GLU A 47 -10.27 1.38 -5.78
N VAL A 48 -10.49 0.91 -4.55
CA VAL A 48 -10.21 1.71 -3.33
C VAL A 48 -8.73 2.07 -3.24
N ALA A 49 -7.82 1.14 -3.52
CA ALA A 49 -6.38 1.43 -3.50
C ALA A 49 -6.00 2.49 -4.54
N ARG A 50 -6.58 2.43 -5.75
CA ARG A 50 -6.36 3.42 -6.81
C ARG A 50 -6.87 4.81 -6.39
N ASP A 51 -8.08 4.88 -5.85
CA ASP A 51 -8.68 6.14 -5.39
C ASP A 51 -7.85 6.79 -4.29
N LEU A 52 -7.35 6.00 -3.33
CA LEU A 52 -6.47 6.47 -2.28
C LEU A 52 -5.13 6.99 -2.83
N VAL A 53 -4.53 6.30 -3.81
CA VAL A 53 -3.32 6.79 -4.48
C VAL A 53 -3.59 8.11 -5.20
N CYS A 54 -4.70 8.22 -5.95
CA CYS A 54 -5.10 9.45 -6.62
C CYS A 54 -5.36 10.62 -5.63
N ALA A 55 -5.85 10.31 -4.43
CA ALA A 55 -6.05 11.27 -3.34
C ALA A 55 -4.75 11.62 -2.57
N GLY A 56 -3.58 11.17 -3.02
CA GLY A 56 -2.31 11.45 -2.33
C GLY A 56 -2.14 10.67 -1.02
N ARG A 57 -2.84 9.53 -0.87
CA ARG A 57 -2.80 8.66 0.31
C ARG A 57 -2.22 7.27 0.00
N PRO A 58 -1.00 7.18 -0.56
CA PRO A 58 -0.41 5.89 -0.92
C PRO A 58 -0.15 4.99 0.30
N PHE A 59 0.03 5.55 1.50
CA PHE A 59 0.18 4.72 2.71
C PHE A 59 -1.12 3.97 3.04
N SER A 60 -2.26 4.67 2.99
CA SER A 60 -3.58 4.05 3.19
C SER A 60 -3.92 3.02 2.10
N ALA A 61 -3.50 3.27 0.85
CA ALA A 61 -3.64 2.28 -0.22
C ALA A 61 -2.84 0.99 0.08
N HIS A 62 -1.63 1.13 0.63
CA HIS A 62 -0.85 0.00 1.11
C HIS A 62 -1.60 -0.81 2.18
N GLU A 63 -2.25 -0.14 3.14
CA GLU A 63 -2.98 -0.81 4.23
C GLU A 63 -4.14 -1.64 3.67
N VAL A 64 -4.92 -1.10 2.72
CA VAL A 64 -6.00 -1.84 2.03
C VAL A 64 -5.47 -3.08 1.30
N LEU A 65 -4.36 -2.93 0.56
CA LEU A 65 -3.75 -4.05 -0.17
C LEU A 65 -3.12 -5.10 0.77
N GLU A 66 -2.62 -4.68 1.93
CA GLU A 66 -2.07 -5.58 2.94
C GLU A 66 -3.15 -6.45 3.58
N VAL A 67 -4.36 -5.92 3.82
CA VAL A 67 -5.50 -6.72 4.30
C VAL A 67 -5.77 -7.86 3.31
N ARG A 68 -5.85 -7.56 2.01
CA ARG A 68 -6.06 -8.57 0.98
C ARG A 68 -4.89 -9.54 0.86
N TRP A 69 -3.64 -9.07 0.98
CA TRP A 69 -2.46 -9.95 1.01
C TRP A 69 -2.53 -10.98 2.16
N LYS A 70 -3.02 -10.56 3.33
CA LYS A 70 -3.10 -11.41 4.53
C LYS A 70 -4.29 -12.38 4.52
N THR A 71 -5.35 -12.07 3.78
CA THR A 71 -6.63 -12.79 3.85
C THR A 71 -7.03 -13.49 2.56
N GLY A 72 -6.41 -13.14 1.43
CA GLY A 72 -6.64 -13.75 0.13
C GLY A 72 -5.95 -15.10 -0.05
N PRO A 73 -6.22 -15.79 -1.18
CA PRO A 73 -5.59 -17.07 -1.50
C PRO A 73 -4.06 -16.99 -1.57
N ASP A 74 -3.39 -18.06 -1.12
CA ASP A 74 -1.92 -18.10 -1.08
C ASP A 74 -1.26 -17.89 -2.44
N GLY A 75 -1.89 -18.41 -3.51
CA GLY A 75 -1.41 -18.23 -4.89
C GLY A 75 -1.39 -16.78 -5.36
N GLU A 76 -2.21 -15.91 -4.77
CA GLU A 76 -2.31 -14.49 -5.12
C GLU A 76 -1.39 -13.59 -4.27
N ARG A 77 -0.73 -14.13 -3.24
CA ARG A 77 0.11 -13.33 -2.34
C ARG A 77 1.16 -12.49 -3.08
N PRO A 78 1.85 -12.98 -4.13
CA PRO A 78 2.80 -12.16 -4.87
C PRO A 78 2.14 -10.93 -5.54
N LEU A 79 0.91 -11.04 -6.06
CA LEU A 79 0.18 -9.90 -6.62
C LEU A 79 -0.04 -8.82 -5.55
N TRP A 80 -0.70 -9.19 -4.46
CA TRP A 80 -1.08 -8.25 -3.41
C TRP A 80 0.13 -7.65 -2.69
N GLN A 81 1.16 -8.46 -2.44
CA GLN A 81 2.42 -7.99 -1.86
C GLN A 81 3.16 -7.02 -2.80
N GLY A 82 3.15 -7.30 -4.11
CA GLY A 82 3.76 -6.43 -5.11
C GLY A 82 3.09 -5.06 -5.16
N LEU A 83 1.76 -5.02 -5.26
CA LEU A 83 0.98 -3.78 -5.27
C LEU A 83 1.15 -2.97 -3.98
N ALA A 84 1.11 -3.64 -2.82
CA ALA A 84 1.34 -2.97 -1.53
C ALA A 84 2.73 -2.31 -1.50
N GLN A 85 3.78 -3.00 -1.96
CA GLN A 85 5.14 -2.45 -2.02
C GLN A 85 5.27 -1.26 -2.98
N LEU A 86 4.55 -1.25 -4.10
CA LEU A 86 4.50 -0.07 -4.99
C LEU A 86 3.88 1.14 -4.28
N CYS A 87 2.82 0.93 -3.49
CA CYS A 87 2.22 2.00 -2.68
C CYS A 87 3.18 2.51 -1.59
N VAL A 88 3.95 1.63 -0.95
CA VAL A 88 5.00 2.06 0.00
C VAL A 88 6.13 2.79 -0.74
N ALA A 89 6.48 2.41 -1.97
CA ALA A 89 7.46 3.13 -2.78
C ALA A 89 7.03 4.57 -3.07
N LEU A 90 5.77 4.78 -3.48
CA LEU A 90 5.18 6.12 -3.63
C LEU A 90 5.20 6.91 -2.31
N THR A 91 4.87 6.25 -1.19
CA THR A 91 4.95 6.89 0.13
C THR A 91 6.36 7.35 0.47
N HIS A 92 7.39 6.57 0.12
CA HIS A 92 8.78 6.96 0.33
C HIS A 92 9.20 8.13 -0.55
N ALA A 93 8.80 8.13 -1.83
CA ALA A 93 9.08 9.23 -2.75
C ALA A 93 8.46 10.55 -2.26
N ALA A 94 7.17 10.53 -1.92
CA ALA A 94 6.45 11.69 -1.38
C ALA A 94 7.01 12.19 -0.03
N ARG A 95 7.78 11.36 0.68
CA ARG A 95 8.48 11.72 1.92
C ARG A 95 9.91 12.22 1.69
N GLY A 96 10.38 12.33 0.45
CA GLY A 96 11.74 12.74 0.08
C GLY A 96 12.78 11.62 0.19
N ASN A 97 12.37 10.35 0.24
CA ASN A 97 13.28 9.20 0.35
C ASN A 97 13.36 8.42 -0.97
N ALA A 98 14.07 9.00 -1.95
CA ALA A 98 14.23 8.42 -3.29
C ALA A 98 14.90 7.02 -3.27
N VAL A 99 15.93 6.84 -2.43
CA VAL A 99 16.64 5.54 -2.32
C VAL A 99 15.71 4.44 -1.80
N GLY A 100 14.90 4.75 -0.78
CA GLY A 100 13.89 3.83 -0.25
C GLY A 100 12.80 3.53 -1.27
N ALA A 101 12.36 4.54 -2.02
CA ALA A 101 11.36 4.41 -3.07
C ALA A 101 11.84 3.47 -4.19
N ASP A 102 13.04 3.68 -4.75
CA ASP A 102 13.60 2.82 -5.80
C ASP A 102 13.76 1.36 -5.33
N ARG A 103 14.26 1.16 -4.11
CA ARG A 103 14.43 -0.20 -3.54
C ARG A 103 13.09 -0.94 -3.45
N LEU A 104 12.04 -0.26 -2.99
CA LEU A 104 10.70 -0.85 -2.85
C LEU A 104 10.03 -1.06 -4.21
N LEU A 105 10.15 -0.12 -5.15
CA LEU A 105 9.69 -0.27 -6.52
C LEU A 105 10.29 -1.53 -7.17
N ARG A 106 11.61 -1.72 -7.08
CA ARG A 106 12.28 -2.90 -7.63
C ARG A 106 11.80 -4.19 -6.97
N ARG A 107 11.58 -4.19 -5.66
CA ARG A 107 11.08 -5.37 -4.94
C ARG A 107 9.65 -5.69 -5.32
N GLY A 108 8.77 -4.70 -5.36
CA GLY A 108 7.37 -4.85 -5.75
C GLY A 108 7.24 -5.36 -7.18
N ALA A 109 7.98 -4.76 -8.11
CA ALA A 109 8.03 -5.20 -9.50
C ALA A 109 8.45 -6.67 -9.64
N ARG A 110 9.41 -7.17 -8.85
CA ARG A 110 9.77 -8.60 -8.87
C ARG A 110 8.63 -9.51 -8.46
N HIS A 111 7.84 -9.12 -7.45
CA HIS A 111 6.67 -9.90 -7.05
C HIS A 111 5.61 -9.93 -8.15
N LEU A 112 5.36 -8.80 -8.81
CA LEU A 112 4.39 -8.69 -9.90
C LEU A 112 4.83 -9.46 -11.16
N VAL A 113 6.11 -9.38 -11.52
CA VAL A 113 6.67 -10.18 -12.64
C VAL A 113 6.56 -11.67 -12.32
N ALA A 114 6.90 -12.09 -11.10
CA ALA A 114 6.74 -13.51 -10.72
C ALA A 114 5.27 -13.96 -10.74
N TYR A 115 4.32 -13.10 -10.37
CA TYR A 115 2.89 -13.40 -10.44
C TYR A 115 2.39 -13.50 -11.89
N ARG A 116 2.90 -12.66 -12.80
CA ARG A 116 2.53 -12.68 -14.23
C ARG A 116 2.78 -14.05 -14.86
N GLU A 117 3.84 -14.73 -14.45
CA GLU A 117 4.17 -16.08 -14.95
C GLU A 117 3.24 -17.17 -14.39
N SER A 118 2.31 -16.83 -13.49
CA SER A 118 1.29 -17.73 -12.97
C SER A 118 -0.01 -17.69 -13.80
N SER A 119 -0.87 -18.70 -13.67
CA SER A 119 -2.22 -18.71 -14.24
C SER A 119 -3.26 -18.00 -13.35
N GLY A 120 -2.82 -17.18 -12.40
CA GLY A 120 -3.69 -16.47 -11.46
C GLY A 120 -4.46 -15.31 -12.10
N PRO A 121 -5.63 -14.92 -11.53
CA PRO A 121 -6.40 -13.78 -12.02
C PRO A 121 -5.64 -12.46 -11.82
N LEU A 122 -5.76 -11.56 -12.79
CA LEU A 122 -5.17 -10.21 -12.74
C LEU A 122 -6.20 -9.12 -12.43
N TYR A 123 -7.49 -9.46 -12.36
CA TYR A 123 -8.57 -8.53 -12.00
C TYR A 123 -8.57 -7.23 -12.83
N GLY A 124 -8.27 -7.35 -14.13
CA GLY A 124 -8.20 -6.22 -15.06
C GLY A 124 -6.92 -5.39 -14.96
N LEU A 125 -5.92 -5.79 -14.18
CA LEU A 125 -4.63 -5.11 -14.11
C LEU A 125 -3.73 -5.43 -15.30
N ASP A 126 -3.13 -4.39 -15.86
CA ASP A 126 -1.89 -4.49 -16.62
C ASP A 126 -0.72 -4.19 -15.68
N LEU A 127 0.01 -5.23 -15.25
CA LEU A 127 1.09 -5.05 -14.27
C LEU A 127 2.28 -4.24 -14.83
N ASP A 128 2.51 -4.23 -16.14
CA ASP A 128 3.63 -3.50 -16.74
C ASP A 128 3.30 -2.02 -16.81
N ALA A 129 2.06 -1.71 -17.19
CA ALA A 129 1.53 -0.35 -17.13
C ALA A 129 1.58 0.19 -15.69
N VAL A 130 1.14 -0.59 -14.70
CA VAL A 130 1.18 -0.20 -13.27
C VAL A 130 2.62 0.06 -12.79
N ILE A 131 3.56 -0.83 -13.11
CA ILE A 131 4.98 -0.63 -12.74
C ILE A 131 5.56 0.60 -13.43
N GLY A 132 5.25 0.79 -14.72
CA GLY A 132 5.71 1.93 -15.51
C GLY A 132 5.20 3.26 -14.95
N GLU A 133 3.91 3.32 -14.61
CA GLU A 133 3.29 4.51 -14.02
C GLU A 133 3.92 4.88 -12.68
N VAL A 134 4.09 3.91 -11.77
CA VAL A 134 4.73 4.16 -10.47
C VAL A 134 6.18 4.62 -10.65
N ARG A 135 6.93 4.01 -11.58
CA ARG A 135 8.29 4.45 -11.90
C ARG A 135 8.34 5.89 -12.40
N ALA A 136 7.44 6.26 -13.31
CA ALA A 136 7.37 7.60 -13.86
C ALA A 136 7.07 8.64 -12.76
N ARG A 137 6.11 8.35 -11.87
CA ARG A 137 5.77 9.23 -10.74
C ARG A 137 6.94 9.45 -9.78
N ILE A 138 7.66 8.38 -9.41
CA ILE A 138 8.84 8.48 -8.52
C ILE A 138 9.95 9.30 -9.20
N GLY A 139 10.14 9.14 -10.51
CA GLY A 139 11.12 9.90 -11.28
C GLY A 139 10.79 11.40 -11.37
N ALA A 140 9.51 11.75 -11.55
CA ALA A 140 9.07 13.13 -11.66
C ALA A 140 9.15 13.93 -10.34
N GLU A 141 9.11 13.27 -9.18
CA GLU A 141 9.27 13.93 -7.87
C GLU A 141 10.74 14.19 -7.48
N SER A 142 11.69 13.73 -8.30
CA SER A 142 13.14 13.86 -8.04
C SER A 142 13.82 14.98 -8.83
N ASP A 143 13.08 15.69 -9.69
CA ASP A 143 13.50 16.86 -10.49
C ASP A 143 12.96 18.16 -9.86
#